data_AF-A0A4Z1A8D5-F1
#
_entry.id   AF-A0A4Z1A8D5-F1
#
_cell.length_a   1.000
_cell.length_b   1.000
_cell.length_c   1.000
_cell.angle_alpha   90.00
_cell.angle_beta   90.00
_cell.angle_gamma   90.00
#
_symmetry.space_group_name_H-M   'P 1'
#
loop_
_entity.id
_entity.type
_entity.pdbx_description
1 polymer ?
#
loop_
_entity_poly.entity_id
_entity_poly.type
_entity_poly.pdbx_seq_one_letter_code
_entity_poly.pdbx_strand_id
1 'polypeptide(L)'
;MSQKVQMSKKERILQFLFVLVFLIGLSGGSTNLIRGVSIILPDGTAVTPYADNVYRYLAGILLGAGFIALWIAITIRKQGDLVYIMGAAIFLSGMGRVISMMTVGMPAESRLYVYVGLELGLPVIIWILQFLRQKEMDSK
;
A
#
# COMPACT_ATOMS: atom_id res chain seq x y z
N MET A 1 37.79 -6.60 2.47
CA MET A 1 37.19 -5.87 1.34
C MET A 1 35.81 -6.51 1.08
N SER A 2 34.74 -5.95 1.66
CA SER A 2 33.40 -6.54 1.55
C SER A 2 32.90 -6.38 0.11
N GLN A 3 32.81 -7.48 -0.63
CA GLN A 3 32.27 -7.49 -1.98
C GLN A 3 30.82 -6.98 -1.88
N LYS A 4 30.55 -5.77 -2.39
CA LYS A 4 29.18 -5.26 -2.48
C LYS A 4 28.42 -6.18 -3.43
N VAL A 5 27.73 -7.18 -2.88
CA VAL A 5 26.85 -8.07 -3.64
C VAL A 5 25.84 -7.18 -4.36
N GLN A 6 25.90 -7.16 -5.69
CA GLN A 6 25.05 -6.32 -6.53
C GLN A 6 23.59 -6.79 -6.43
N MET A 7 22.65 -5.84 -6.33
CA MET A 7 21.21 -6.16 -6.27
C MET A 7 20.76 -6.84 -7.55
N SER A 8 19.93 -7.89 -7.42
CA SER A 8 19.29 -8.50 -8.58
C SER A 8 18.27 -7.55 -9.21
N LYS A 9 17.91 -7.75 -10.48
CA LYS A 9 16.86 -6.95 -11.14
C LYS A 9 15.54 -7.03 -10.39
N LYS A 10 15.16 -8.22 -9.88
CA LYS A 10 13.90 -8.45 -9.15
C LYS A 10 13.87 -7.71 -7.82
N GLU A 11 14.98 -7.74 -7.07
CA GLU A 11 15.12 -6.97 -5.83
C GLU A 11 14.95 -5.47 -6.08
N ARG A 12 15.53 -4.96 -7.17
CA ARG A 12 15.45 -3.54 -7.51
C ARG A 12 14.04 -3.13 -7.93
N ILE A 13 13.32 -3.98 -8.66
CA ILE A 13 11.92 -3.75 -9.01
C ILE A 13 11.06 -3.77 -7.74
N LEU A 14 11.17 -4.80 -6.89
CA LEU A 14 10.42 -4.87 -5.63
C LEU A 14 10.70 -3.67 -4.73
N GLN A 15 11.97 -3.27 -4.60
CA GLN A 15 12.36 -2.07 -3.86
C GLN A 15 11.67 -0.82 -4.42
N PHE A 16 11.67 -0.63 -5.73
CA PHE A 16 10.98 0.50 -6.37
C PHE A 16 9.47 0.47 -6.10
N LEU A 17 8.81 -0.68 -6.24
CA LEU A 17 7.37 -0.82 -5.97
C LEU A 17 7.05 -0.47 -4.52
N PHE A 18 7.84 -0.94 -3.55
CA PHE A 18 7.62 -0.60 -2.14
C PHE A 18 7.93 0.87 -1.82
N VAL A 19 8.86 1.51 -2.52
CA VAL A 19 9.04 2.97 -2.44
C VAL A 19 7.81 3.70 -2.97
N LEU A 20 7.20 3.25 -4.06
CA LEU A 20 5.94 3.84 -4.55
C LEU A 20 4.81 3.68 -3.53
N VAL A 21 4.66 2.49 -2.93
CA VAL A 21 3.67 2.25 -1.86
C VAL A 21 3.93 3.17 -0.67
N PHE A 22 5.19 3.36 -0.28
CA PHE A 22 5.57 4.32 0.76
C PHE A 22 5.13 5.74 0.39
N LEU A 23 5.41 6.22 -0.82
CA LEU A 23 5.05 7.58 -1.23
C LEU A 23 3.53 7.79 -1.24
N ILE A 24 2.76 6.78 -1.64
CA ILE A 24 1.29 6.82 -1.58
C ILE A 24 0.83 6.85 -0.12
N GLY A 25 1.37 5.98 0.75
CA GLY A 25 1.03 5.96 2.18
C GLY A 25 1.45 7.24 2.90
N LEU A 26 2.60 7.82 2.56
CA LEU A 26 3.11 9.06 3.12
C LEU A 26 2.21 10.24 2.74
N SER A 27 1.92 10.40 1.45
CA SER A 27 1.08 11.50 0.96
C SER A 27 -0.37 11.33 1.42
N GLY A 28 -1.01 10.21 1.05
CA GLY A 28 -2.40 9.92 1.41
C GLY A 28 -2.61 9.83 2.91
N GLY A 29 -1.76 9.09 3.63
CA GLY A 29 -1.85 8.95 5.08
C GLY A 29 -1.70 10.30 5.80
N SER A 30 -0.70 11.10 5.46
CA SER A 30 -0.50 12.42 6.09
C SER A 30 -1.65 13.38 5.80
N THR A 31 -2.09 13.47 4.54
CA THR A 31 -3.19 14.36 4.16
C THR A 31 -4.48 13.98 4.86
N ASN A 32 -4.84 12.70 4.87
CA ASN A 32 -6.05 12.20 5.55
C ASN A 32 -5.96 12.35 7.07
N LEU A 33 -4.76 12.16 7.64
CA LEU A 33 -4.53 12.31 9.07
C LEU A 33 -4.65 13.77 9.53
N ILE A 34 -4.16 14.73 8.74
CA ILE A 34 -4.23 16.17 9.06
C ILE A 34 -5.64 16.71 8.86
N ARG A 35 -6.26 16.41 7.71
CA ARG A 35 -7.57 16.98 7.33
C ARG A 35 -8.75 16.23 7.94
N GLY A 36 -8.57 14.99 8.38
CA GLY A 36 -9.64 14.18 8.93
C GLY A 36 -10.71 13.83 7.89
N VAL A 37 -11.88 13.39 8.35
CA VAL A 37 -12.95 12.88 7.47
C VAL A 37 -13.54 13.97 6.55
N SER A 38 -13.35 15.24 6.91
CA SER A 38 -13.83 16.40 6.13
C SER A 38 -13.31 16.42 4.68
N ILE A 39 -12.19 15.78 4.38
CA ILE A 39 -11.62 15.76 3.01
C ILE A 39 -12.45 14.93 2.03
N ILE A 40 -13.25 13.98 2.52
CA ILE A 40 -14.06 13.09 1.69
C ILE A 40 -15.56 13.37 1.78
N LEU A 41 -15.97 14.28 2.66
CA LEU A 41 -17.37 14.68 2.79
C LEU A 41 -17.67 15.89 1.89
N PRO A 42 -18.90 16.00 1.36
CA PRO A 42 -19.34 17.20 0.66
C PRO A 42 -19.20 18.46 1.53
N ASP A 43 -18.92 19.60 0.91
CA ASP A 43 -18.82 20.88 1.60
C ASP A 43 -20.11 21.19 2.38
N GLY A 44 -19.95 21.64 3.63
CA GLY A 44 -21.06 21.92 4.55
C GLY A 44 -21.63 20.71 5.29
N THR A 45 -21.12 19.50 5.03
CA THR A 45 -21.52 18.31 5.80
C THR A 45 -20.99 18.38 7.23
N ALA A 46 -21.87 18.20 8.22
CA ALA A 46 -21.48 18.17 9.61
C ALA A 46 -20.57 16.97 9.91
N VAL A 47 -19.39 17.23 10.48
CA VAL A 47 -18.44 16.20 10.91
C VAL A 47 -18.77 15.78 12.35
N THR A 48 -19.04 14.49 12.55
CA THR A 48 -19.22 13.96 13.90
C THR A 48 -17.86 13.59 14.52
N PRO A 49 -17.65 13.79 15.84
CA PRO A 49 -16.40 13.41 16.50
C PRO A 49 -16.05 11.93 16.33
N TYR A 50 -17.06 11.05 16.30
CA TYR A 50 -16.87 9.61 16.09
C TYR A 50 -16.31 9.31 14.70
N ALA A 51 -16.92 9.85 13.64
CA ALA A 51 -16.48 9.59 12.27
C ALA A 51 -15.09 10.15 12.01
N ASP A 52 -14.79 11.37 12.49
CA ASP A 52 -13.45 11.96 12.35
C ASP A 52 -12.38 11.15 13.09
N ASN A 53 -12.69 10.70 14.31
CA ASN A 53 -11.78 9.89 15.12
C ASN A 53 -11.41 8.57 14.42
N VAL A 54 -12.40 7.80 13.98
CA VAL A 54 -12.17 6.52 13.27
C VAL A 54 -11.41 6.76 11.96
N TYR A 55 -11.76 7.81 11.22
CA TYR A 55 -11.10 8.14 9.97
C TYR A 55 -9.61 8.50 10.16
N ARG A 56 -9.29 9.35 11.15
CA ARG A 56 -7.89 9.70 11.46
C ARG A 56 -7.10 8.50 11.98
N TYR A 57 -7.72 7.61 12.75
CA TYR A 57 -7.09 6.35 13.16
C TYR A 57 -6.69 5.49 11.94
N LEU A 58 -7.61 5.29 10.98
CA LEU A 58 -7.33 4.56 9.75
C LEU A 58 -6.28 5.27 8.88
N ALA A 59 -6.30 6.61 8.83
CA ALA A 59 -5.28 7.39 8.13
C ALA A 59 -3.88 7.21 8.76
N GLY A 60 -3.80 7.13 10.09
CA GLY A 60 -2.59 6.82 10.82
C GLY A 60 -2.07 5.41 10.49
N ILE A 61 -2.95 4.42 10.39
CA ILE A 61 -2.59 3.06 9.94
C ILE A 61 -2.05 3.09 8.51
N LEU A 62 -2.70 3.81 7.59
CA LEU A 62 -2.23 3.96 6.21
C LEU A 62 -0.82 4.58 6.16
N LEU A 63 -0.57 5.62 6.95
CA LEU A 63 0.73 6.26 7.05
C LEU A 63 1.79 5.29 7.60
N GLY A 64 1.46 4.58 8.68
CA GLY A 64 2.33 3.56 9.28
C GLY A 64 2.65 2.42 8.32
N ALA A 65 1.66 1.92 7.58
CA ALA A 65 1.84 0.92 6.53
C ALA A 65 2.78 1.43 5.41
N GLY A 66 2.71 2.72 5.06
CA GLY A 66 3.68 3.36 4.19
C GLY A 66 5.12 3.24 4.71
N PHE A 67 5.36 3.55 5.99
CA PHE A 67 6.70 3.40 6.58
C PHE A 67 7.16 1.94 6.64
N ILE A 68 6.25 0.99 6.86
CA ILE A 68 6.57 -0.45 6.77
C ILE A 68 6.99 -0.80 5.34
N ALA A 69 6.32 -0.28 4.31
CA ALA A 69 6.75 -0.46 2.92
C ALA A 69 8.15 0.11 2.67
N LEU A 70 8.45 1.32 3.18
CA LEU A 70 9.80 1.88 3.09
C LEU A 70 10.84 0.99 3.76
N TRP A 71 10.53 0.47 4.94
CA TRP A 71 11.41 -0.46 5.65
C TRP A 71 11.67 -1.74 4.85
N ILE A 72 10.63 -2.31 4.24
CA ILE A 72 10.75 -3.46 3.33
C ILE A 72 11.65 -3.09 2.14
N ALA A 73 11.46 -1.92 1.54
CA ALA A 73 12.27 -1.47 0.40
C ALA A 73 13.77 -1.36 0.76
N ILE A 74 14.09 -0.80 1.94
CA ILE A 74 15.47 -0.63 2.40
C ILE A 74 16.08 -1.98 2.80
N THR A 75 15.29 -2.89 3.37
CA THR A 75 15.76 -4.17 3.92
C THR A 75 15.40 -5.37 3.06
N ILE A 76 15.07 -5.18 1.78
CA ILE A 76 14.41 -6.18 0.91
C ILE A 76 15.08 -7.56 0.93
N ARG A 77 16.41 -7.63 1.03
CA ARG A 77 17.19 -8.88 1.10
C ARG A 77 16.92 -9.74 2.33
N LYS A 78 16.46 -9.12 3.43
CA LYS A 78 16.14 -9.77 4.70
C LYS A 78 14.65 -10.09 4.83
N GLN A 79 13.81 -9.52 3.95
CA GLN A 79 12.37 -9.60 4.05
C GLN A 79 11.84 -10.58 3.00
N GLY A 80 11.57 -11.82 3.42
CA GLY A 80 10.89 -12.84 2.61
C GLY A 80 9.38 -12.73 2.77
N ASP A 81 8.88 -13.22 3.91
CA ASP A 81 7.44 -13.35 4.19
C ASP A 81 6.75 -11.99 4.31
N LEU A 82 7.44 -10.98 4.84
CA LEU A 82 6.88 -9.65 5.00
C LEU A 82 6.51 -9.00 3.65
N VAL A 83 7.18 -9.36 2.55
CA VAL A 83 6.80 -8.92 1.20
C VAL A 83 5.44 -9.49 0.81
N TYR A 84 5.18 -10.77 1.10
CA TYR A 84 3.88 -11.40 0.83
C TYR A 84 2.77 -10.81 1.70
N ILE A 85 3.03 -10.67 3.00
CA ILE A 85 2.07 -10.11 3.97
C ILE A 85 1.69 -8.68 3.59
N MET A 86 2.67 -7.85 3.21
CA MET A 86 2.39 -6.49 2.78
C MET A 86 1.60 -6.46 1.47
N GLY A 87 1.90 -7.36 0.52
CA GLY A 87 1.06 -7.56 -0.66
C GLY A 87 -0.39 -7.92 -0.30
N ALA A 88 -0.59 -8.83 0.66
CA ALA A 88 -1.92 -9.21 1.13
C ALA A 88 -2.67 -8.05 1.79
N ALA A 89 -2.00 -7.23 2.60
CA ALA A 89 -2.61 -6.04 3.20
C ALA A 89 -3.10 -5.05 2.13
N ILE A 90 -2.29 -4.80 1.08
CA ILE A 90 -2.68 -3.94 -0.05
C ILE A 90 -3.86 -4.56 -0.82
N PHE A 91 -3.83 -5.87 -1.06
CA PHE A 91 -4.93 -6.57 -1.75
C PHE A 91 -6.25 -6.47 -0.98
N LEU A 92 -6.21 -6.66 0.35
CA LEU A 92 -7.38 -6.51 1.22
C LEU A 92 -7.93 -5.07 1.21
N SER A 93 -7.07 -4.04 1.08
CA SER A 93 -7.51 -2.66 0.87
C SER A 93 -8.34 -2.52 -0.41
N GLY A 94 -7.84 -3.07 -1.52
CA GLY A 94 -8.55 -3.09 -2.80
C GLY A 94 -9.88 -3.86 -2.73
N MET A 95 -9.91 -5.00 -2.03
CA MET A 95 -11.16 -5.73 -1.77
C MET A 95 -12.16 -4.88 -0.99
N GLY A 96 -11.72 -4.11 0.01
CA GLY A 96 -12.58 -3.18 0.75
C GLY A 96 -13.26 -2.16 -0.17
N ARG A 97 -12.52 -1.62 -1.14
CA ARG A 97 -13.10 -0.72 -2.15
C ARG A 97 -14.09 -1.42 -3.06
N VAL A 98 -13.77 -2.64 -3.51
CA VAL A 98 -14.66 -3.44 -4.36
C VAL A 98 -15.97 -3.78 -3.63
N ILE A 99 -15.89 -4.14 -2.35
CA ILE A 99 -17.07 -4.34 -1.50
C ILE A 99 -17.88 -3.04 -1.42
N SER A 100 -17.25 -1.89 -1.15
CA SER A 100 -17.93 -0.60 -1.13
C SER A 100 -18.65 -0.26 -2.44
N MET A 101 -18.00 -0.54 -3.59
CA MET A 101 -18.59 -0.31 -4.92
C MET A 101 -19.83 -1.19 -5.15
N MET A 102 -19.82 -2.41 -4.63
CA MET A 102 -20.95 -3.34 -4.73
C MET A 102 -22.09 -3.02 -3.77
N THR A 103 -21.81 -2.50 -2.57
CA THR A 103 -22.83 -2.33 -1.52
C THR A 103 -23.39 -0.92 -1.43
N VAL A 104 -22.57 0.10 -1.72
CA VAL A 104 -22.96 1.52 -1.61
C VAL A 104 -23.08 2.17 -2.99
N GLY A 105 -22.39 1.64 -4.00
CA GLY A 105 -22.45 2.10 -5.38
C GLY A 105 -21.11 2.63 -5.90
N MET A 106 -21.11 2.96 -7.19
CA MET A 106 -19.90 3.41 -7.88
C MET A 106 -19.51 4.84 -7.50
N PRO A 107 -18.22 5.11 -7.20
CA PRO A 107 -17.77 6.47 -6.92
C PRO A 107 -17.85 7.36 -8.18
N ALA A 108 -18.17 8.64 -7.99
CA ALA A 108 -18.13 9.61 -9.08
C ALA A 108 -16.70 9.96 -9.51
N GLU A 109 -15.74 9.92 -8.58
CA GLU A 109 -14.36 10.29 -8.84
C GLU A 109 -13.59 9.18 -9.54
N SER A 110 -13.30 9.40 -10.83
CA SER A 110 -12.62 8.43 -11.70
C SER A 110 -11.25 7.96 -11.18
N ARG A 111 -10.53 8.80 -10.42
CA ARG A 111 -9.24 8.45 -9.77
C ARG A 111 -9.35 7.24 -8.85
N LEU A 112 -10.52 6.97 -8.27
CA LEU A 112 -10.72 5.85 -7.36
C LEU A 112 -10.64 4.50 -8.07
N TYR A 113 -10.98 4.43 -9.37
CA TYR A 113 -10.81 3.21 -10.16
C TYR A 113 -9.33 2.88 -10.41
N VAL A 114 -8.49 3.90 -10.56
CA VAL A 114 -7.03 3.71 -10.67
C VAL A 114 -6.48 3.11 -9.37
N TYR A 115 -6.93 3.60 -8.21
CA TYR A 115 -6.51 3.03 -6.94
C TYR A 115 -6.94 1.58 -6.76
N VAL A 116 -8.18 1.23 -7.12
CA VAL A 116 -8.62 -0.18 -7.10
C VAL A 116 -7.76 -1.06 -8.00
N GLY A 117 -7.49 -0.60 -9.23
CA GLY A 117 -6.63 -1.32 -10.16
C GLY A 117 -5.21 -1.54 -9.61
N LEU A 118 -4.65 -0.53 -8.95
CA LEU A 118 -3.35 -0.63 -8.29
C LEU A 118 -3.41 -1.55 -7.06
N GLU A 119 -4.39 -1.40 -6.18
CA GLU A 119 -4.52 -2.18 -4.95
C GLU A 119 -4.78 -3.67 -5.23
N LEU A 120 -5.42 -4.02 -6.34
CA LEU A 120 -5.63 -5.42 -6.73
C LEU A 120 -4.50 -5.97 -7.62
N GLY A 121 -3.98 -5.16 -8.55
CA GLY A 121 -2.97 -5.60 -9.51
C GLY A 121 -1.55 -5.58 -8.97
N LEU A 122 -1.17 -4.57 -8.18
CA LEU A 122 0.17 -4.42 -7.65
C LEU A 122 0.58 -5.59 -6.73
N PRO A 123 -0.27 -6.09 -5.81
CA PRO A 123 0.06 -7.26 -4.99
C PRO A 123 0.38 -8.50 -5.82
N VAL A 124 -0.37 -8.73 -6.90
CA VAL A 124 -0.15 -9.89 -7.79
C VAL A 124 1.24 -9.80 -8.42
N ILE A 125 1.63 -8.63 -8.91
CA ILE A 125 2.98 -8.39 -9.46
C ILE A 125 4.04 -8.60 -8.37
N ILE A 126 3.84 -8.07 -7.17
CA ILE A 126 4.75 -8.24 -6.03
C ILE A 126 4.93 -9.72 -5.69
N TRP A 127 3.84 -10.49 -5.61
CA TRP A 127 3.89 -11.92 -5.29
C TRP A 127 4.60 -12.73 -6.37
N ILE A 128 4.34 -12.45 -7.65
CA ILE A 128 5.06 -13.12 -8.75
C ILE A 128 6.56 -12.82 -8.68
N LEU A 129 6.94 -11.56 -8.52
CA LEU A 129 8.35 -11.16 -8.40
C LEU A 129 9.02 -11.78 -7.17
N GLN A 130 8.30 -11.85 -6.05
CA GLN A 130 8.80 -12.43 -4.81
C GLN A 130 9.00 -13.94 -4.94
N PHE A 131 8.05 -14.65 -5.52
CA PHE A 131 8.13 -16.08 -5.78
C PHE A 131 9.32 -16.41 -6.70
N LEU A 132 9.44 -15.66 -7.80
CA LEU A 132 10.54 -15.80 -8.75
C LEU A 132 11.90 -15.42 -8.14
N ARG A 133 11.95 -14.59 -7.11
CA ARG A 133 13.17 -14.26 -6.36
C ARG A 133 13.57 -15.40 -5.43
N GLN A 134 12.62 -15.97 -4.69
CA GLN A 134 12.88 -17.10 -3.79
C GLN A 134 13.40 -18.32 -4.56
N LYS A 135 12.75 -18.66 -5.68
CA LYS A 135 13.20 -19.78 -6.53
C LYS A 135 14.66 -19.64 -7.03
N GLU A 136 15.12 -18.41 -7.29
CA GLU A 136 16.52 -18.15 -7.69
C GLU A 136 17.51 -18.27 -6.53
N MET A 137 17.06 -18.07 -5.28
CA MET A 137 17.88 -18.26 -4.10
C MET A 137 18.00 -19.74 -3.74
N ASP A 138 16.91 -20.50 -3.86
CA ASP A 138 16.89 -21.93 -3.52
C ASP A 138 17.64 -22.80 -4.55
N SER A 139 17.84 -22.28 -5.76
CA SER A 139 18.57 -22.96 -6.84
C SER A 139 20.10 -22.72 -6.79
N LYS A 140 20.61 -21.93 -5.85
CA LYS A 140 22.04 -21.62 -5.67
C LYS A 140 22.60 -22.33 -4.45
#